data_AF-A0A1H4X1K0-F1
#
_entry.id   AF-A0A1H4X1K0-F1
#
_cell.length_a   1.000
_cell.length_b   1.000
_cell.length_c   1.000
_cell.angle_alpha   90.00
_cell.angle_beta   90.00
_cell.angle_gamma   90.00
#
_symmetry.space_group_name_H-M   'P 1'
#
loop_
_entity.id
_entity.type
_entity.pdbx_description
1 polymer ?
#
loop_
_entity_poly.entity_id
_entity_poly.type
_entity_poly.pdbx_seq_one_letter_code
_entity_poly.pdbx_strand_id
1 'polypeptide(L)'
;MDTYDPALLDFALRWSFYGGGDDYVFTEFGISPATFYQRVLVLVEKRFSTFLDTRSKEHLRRHCTEKLLSMEGQLMPLEHHLPSESQALCAGSMRECDVGEAS
;
A
#
# COMPACT_ATOMS: atom_id res chain seq x y z
N MET A 1 20.32 12.06 7.09
CA MET A 1 20.27 11.08 8.19
C MET A 1 19.31 11.66 9.19
N ASP A 2 18.07 11.20 9.14
CA ASP A 2 17.05 11.63 10.07
C ASP A 2 17.40 11.04 11.43
N THR A 3 17.61 11.90 12.43
CA THR A 3 18.04 11.51 13.79
C THR A 3 17.09 10.50 14.45
N TYR A 4 15.89 10.32 13.90
CA TYR A 4 14.84 9.44 14.39
C TYR A 4 14.86 8.02 13.82
N ASP A 5 15.63 7.74 12.76
CA ASP A 5 15.68 6.42 12.13
C ASP A 5 15.96 5.25 13.10
N PRO A 6 16.96 5.32 14.00
CA PRO A 6 17.19 4.24 14.96
C PRO A 6 16.08 4.13 16.01
N ALA A 7 15.47 5.24 16.43
CA ALA A 7 14.41 5.25 17.44
C ALA A 7 13.10 4.64 16.89
N LEU A 8 12.77 4.92 15.63
CA LEU A 8 11.62 4.33 14.94
C LEU A 8 11.76 2.81 14.85
N LEU A 9 12.98 2.34 14.51
CA LEU A 9 13.26 0.92 14.35
C LEU A 9 13.25 0.17 15.68
N ASP A 10 13.86 0.73 16.73
CA ASP A 10 13.86 0.17 18.07
C ASP A 10 12.43 0.08 18.65
N PHE A 11 11.63 1.13 18.46
CA PHE A 11 10.23 1.11 18.85
C PHE A 11 9.46 0.01 18.12
N ALA A 12 9.60 -0.08 16.79
CA ALA A 12 8.91 -1.10 16.01
C ALA A 12 9.27 -2.53 16.46
N LEU A 13 10.55 -2.79 16.76
CA LEU A 13 11.01 -4.11 17.25
C LEU A 13 10.43 -4.46 18.62
N ARG A 14 10.38 -3.48 19.52
CA ARG A 14 9.86 -3.69 20.86
C ARG A 14 8.37 -3.99 20.84
N TRP A 15 7.63 -3.31 19.97
CA TRP A 15 6.17 -3.38 19.92
C TRP A 15 5.61 -4.40 18.92
N SER A 16 6.41 -4.95 18.01
CA SER A 16 5.93 -5.91 17.00
C SER A 16 5.35 -7.19 17.62
N PHE A 17 5.88 -7.62 18.78
CA PHE A 17 5.36 -8.76 19.54
C PHE A 17 3.99 -8.49 20.19
N TYR A 18 3.63 -7.23 20.37
CA TYR A 18 2.40 -6.79 21.03
C TYR A 18 1.38 -6.20 20.05
N GLY A 19 1.63 -6.26 18.74
CA GLY A 19 0.70 -5.76 17.71
C GLY A 19 0.95 -4.33 17.22
N GLY A 20 2.05 -3.68 17.64
CA GLY A 20 2.60 -2.49 16.97
C GLY A 20 2.49 -1.14 17.70
N GLY A 21 1.86 -1.07 18.88
CA GLY A 21 1.97 0.11 19.77
C GLY A 21 1.39 1.41 19.22
N ASP A 22 0.37 1.34 18.34
CA ASP A 22 -0.16 2.47 17.56
C ASP A 22 -0.57 3.67 18.42
N ASP A 23 -1.15 3.42 19.60
CA ASP A 23 -1.62 4.46 20.53
C ASP A 23 -0.48 5.35 21.04
N TYR A 24 0.75 4.84 21.07
CA TYR A 24 1.93 5.53 21.56
C TYR A 24 2.73 6.20 20.42
N VAL A 25 2.47 5.83 19.17
CA VAL A 25 3.22 6.36 18.02
C VAL A 25 3.06 7.88 17.92
N PHE A 26 1.83 8.37 18.10
CA PHE A 26 1.56 9.80 18.02
C PHE A 26 2.20 10.57 19.18
N THR A 27 2.17 10.02 20.39
CA THR A 27 2.74 10.69 21.57
C THR A 27 4.27 10.72 21.54
N GLU A 28 4.91 9.68 21.02
CA GLU A 28 6.38 9.57 20.99
C GLU A 28 7.01 10.28 19.80
N PHE A 29 6.38 10.21 18.62
CA PHE A 29 6.98 10.67 17.36
C PHE A 29 6.23 11.82 16.69
N GLY A 30 5.02 12.16 17.15
CA GLY A 30 4.20 13.21 16.56
C GLY A 30 3.73 12.92 15.14
N ILE A 31 3.76 11.65 14.69
CA ILE A 31 3.33 11.21 13.37
C ILE A 31 2.17 10.22 13.48
N SER A 32 1.41 10.06 12.39
CA SER A 32 0.35 9.05 12.34
C SER A 32 0.93 7.63 12.33
N PRO A 33 0.20 6.62 12.83
CA PRO A 33 0.67 5.23 12.77
C PRO A 33 0.94 4.74 11.35
N ALA A 34 0.16 5.20 10.36
CA ALA A 34 0.39 4.85 8.95
C ALA A 34 1.73 5.40 8.44
N THR A 35 2.03 6.67 8.72
CA THR A 35 3.32 7.28 8.36
C THR A 35 4.48 6.61 9.10
N PHE A 36 4.27 6.19 10.35
CA PHE A 36 5.26 5.44 11.13
C PHE A 36 5.62 4.12 10.45
N TYR A 37 4.64 3.27 10.13
CA TYR A 37 4.90 1.98 9.50
C TYR A 37 5.52 2.10 8.10
N GLN A 38 5.10 3.10 7.31
CA GLN A 38 5.73 3.39 6.02
C GLN A 38 7.22 3.71 6.17
N ARG A 39 7.58 4.55 7.16
CA ARG A 39 8.98 4.91 7.42
C ARG A 39 9.79 3.71 7.90
N VAL A 40 9.26 2.91 8.82
CA VAL A 40 9.93 1.69 9.30
C VAL A 40 10.19 0.72 8.15
N LEU A 41 9.22 0.53 7.24
CA LEU A 41 9.40 -0.34 6.07
C LEU A 41 10.55 0.14 5.18
N VAL A 42 10.60 1.44 4.87
CA VAL A 42 11.69 2.06 4.11
C VAL A 42 13.04 1.89 4.81
N LEU A 43 13.09 1.96 6.14
CA LEU A 43 14.32 1.77 6.92
C LEU A 43 14.80 0.31 6.95
N VAL A 44 13.87 -0.64 7.01
CA VAL A 44 14.17 -2.07 6.95
C VAL A 44 14.73 -2.44 5.57
N GLU A 45 14.13 -1.90 4.49
CA GLU A 45 14.54 -2.14 3.11
C GLU A 45 15.86 -1.42 2.74
N LYS A 46 16.10 -0.23 3.30
CA LYS A 46 17.38 0.47 3.13
C LYS A 46 18.49 -0.20 3.94
N ARG A 47 19.74 0.02 3.53
CA ARG A 47 20.98 -0.47 4.19
C ARG A 47 21.19 0.02 5.63
N PHE A 48 20.24 0.72 6.25
CA PHE A 48 20.29 1.14 7.66
C PHE A 48 20.04 -0.02 8.63
N SER A 49 19.50 -1.13 8.15
CA SER A 49 19.25 -2.33 8.93
C SER A 49 20.49 -3.23 9.09
N THR A 50 21.73 -2.76 8.86
CA THR A 50 22.96 -3.57 9.03
C THR A 50 23.11 -4.18 10.42
N PHE A 51 22.48 -3.58 11.44
CA PHE A 51 22.47 -4.07 12.81
C PHE A 51 21.34 -5.07 13.12
N LEU A 52 20.36 -5.25 12.22
CA LEU A 52 19.27 -6.20 12.42
C LEU A 52 19.57 -7.53 11.73
N ASP A 53 19.34 -8.62 12.46
CA ASP A 53 19.34 -9.96 11.90
C ASP A 53 18.28 -10.09 10.80
N THR A 54 18.57 -10.89 9.77
CA THR A 54 17.66 -11.15 8.64
C THR A 54 16.27 -11.59 9.10
N ARG A 55 16.18 -12.36 10.20
CA ARG A 55 14.90 -12.82 10.77
C ARG A 55 14.07 -11.66 11.33
N SER A 56 14.71 -10.73 12.03
CA SER A 56 14.07 -9.53 12.58
C SER A 56 13.61 -8.60 11.46
N LYS A 57 14.39 -8.47 10.38
CA LYS A 57 13.97 -7.71 9.19
C LYS A 57 12.75 -8.31 8.52
N GLU A 58 12.74 -9.62 8.28
CA GLU A 58 11.60 -10.32 7.68
C GLU A 58 10.34 -10.18 8.55
N HIS A 59 10.50 -10.31 9.87
CA HIS A 59 9.41 -10.16 10.83
C HIS A 59 8.82 -8.74 10.78
N LEU A 60 9.66 -7.71 10.91
CA LEU A 60 9.23 -6.32 10.83
C LEU A 60 8.58 -5.99 9.49
N ARG A 61 9.16 -6.46 8.38
CA ARG A 61 8.62 -6.23 7.04
C ARG A 61 7.20 -6.74 6.94
N ARG A 62 6.97 -8.01 7.29
CA ARG A 62 5.62 -8.61 7.27
C ARG A 62 4.67 -7.88 8.21
N HIS A 63 5.11 -7.62 9.45
CA HIS A 63 4.28 -6.93 10.42
C HIS A 63 3.85 -5.54 9.92
N CYS A 64 4.78 -4.72 9.44
CA CYS A 64 4.48 -3.38 8.93
C CYS A 64 3.55 -3.43 7.70
N THR A 65 3.78 -4.38 6.79
CA THR A 65 2.90 -4.56 5.61
C THR A 65 1.48 -4.96 6.02
N GLU A 66 1.33 -5.94 6.93
CA GLU A 66 0.01 -6.37 7.43
C GLU A 66 -0.72 -5.22 8.12
N LYS A 67 -0.02 -4.43 8.95
CA LYS A 67 -0.58 -3.25 9.61
C LYS A 67 -1.04 -2.20 8.61
N LEU A 68 -0.20 -1.87 7.62
CA LEU A 68 -0.56 -0.90 6.58
C LEU A 68 -1.77 -1.36 5.77
N LEU A 69 -1.86 -2.64 5.40
CA LEU A 69 -3.02 -3.17 4.68
C LEU A 69 -4.30 -3.12 5.53
N SER A 70 -4.20 -3.42 6.83
CA SER A 70 -5.34 -3.31 7.75
C SER A 70 -5.82 -1.87 7.92
N MET A 71 -4.92 -0.89 7.81
CA MET A 71 -5.24 0.53 7.92
C MET A 71 -5.77 1.12 6.61
N GLU A 72 -5.19 0.71 5.48
CA GLU A 72 -5.66 1.06 4.13
C GLU A 72 -7.06 0.50 3.87
N GLY A 73 -7.37 -0.70 4.38
CA GLY A 73 -8.74 -1.24 4.35
C GLY A 73 -9.79 -0.40 5.10
N GLN A 74 -9.35 0.57 5.90
CA GLN A 74 -10.21 1.54 6.58
C GLN A 74 -10.35 2.86 5.81
N LEU A 75 -9.45 3.13 4.85
CA LEU A 75 -9.64 4.10 3.79
C LEU A 75 -10.32 3.39 2.61
N MET A 76 -11.66 3.34 2.65
CA MET A 76 -12.45 3.02 1.46
C MET A 76 -11.89 3.77 0.24
N PRO A 77 -11.71 3.10 -0.92
CA PRO A 77 -11.43 3.81 -2.15
C PRO A 77 -12.65 4.67 -2.47
N LEU A 78 -12.49 5.99 -2.41
CA LEU A 78 -13.43 6.93 -3.00
C LEU A 78 -13.33 6.82 -4.53
N GLU A 79 -13.82 5.72 -5.08
CA GLU A 79 -14.11 5.59 -6.51
C GLU A 79 -15.45 6.28 -6.81
N HIS A 80 -15.51 7.59 -6.59
CA HIS A 80 -16.65 8.41 -6.99
C HIS A 80 -16.18 9.80 -7.46
N HIS A 81 -15.70 9.89 -8.71
CA HIS A 81 -16.13 10.94 -9.63
C HIS A 81 -15.80 10.65 -11.12
N LEU A 82 -16.86 10.73 -11.93
CA LEU A 82 -17.03 10.57 -13.39
C LEU A 82 -16.36 11.73 -14.21
N PRO A 83 -16.24 11.68 -15.57
CA PRO A 83 -17.36 11.86 -16.52
C PRO A 83 -17.35 10.85 -17.69
N SER A 84 -18.49 10.32 -18.15
CA SER A 84 -19.31 10.84 -19.26
C SER A 84 -18.51 11.24 -20.50
N GLU A 85 -18.17 10.26 -21.33
CA GLU A 85 -17.88 10.44 -22.76
C GLU A 85 -18.75 9.41 -23.49
N SER A 86 -19.90 9.76 -24.08
CA SER A 86 -20.02 10.49 -25.34
C SER A 86 -19.07 9.95 -26.43
N GLN A 87 -19.21 8.67 -26.82
CA GLN A 87 -18.82 8.17 -28.14
C GLN A 87 -19.22 6.69 -28.34
N ALA A 88 -20.46 6.44 -28.74
CA ALA A 88 -20.83 5.23 -29.49
C ALA A 88 -22.09 5.48 -30.33
N LEU A 89 -22.14 6.64 -31.00
CA LEU A 89 -23.00 6.87 -32.15
C LEU A 89 -22.09 7.26 -33.32
N CYS A 90 -22.28 6.59 -34.45
CA CYS A 90 -21.70 6.84 -35.79
C CYS A 90 -20.40 6.11 -36.16
N ALA A 91 -20.52 4.84 -36.57
CA ALA A 91 -19.93 4.26 -37.79
C ALA A 91 -20.29 2.76 -37.80
N GLY A 92 -20.88 2.13 -38.81
CA GLY A 92 -21.23 2.52 -40.16
C GLY A 92 -21.70 1.23 -40.82
N SER A 93 -22.82 1.32 -41.53
CA SER A 93 -23.43 0.28 -42.34
C SER A 93 -22.41 -0.43 -43.26
N MET A 94 -22.36 -1.76 -43.23
CA MET A 94 -22.04 -2.53 -44.42
C MET A 94 -22.98 -3.75 -44.51
N ARG A 95 -23.83 -3.65 -45.52
CA ARG A 95 -24.76 -4.67 -45.99
C ARG A 95 -24.00 -5.69 -46.85
N GLU A 96 -24.69 -6.80 -47.10
CA GLU A 96 -24.51 -7.76 -48.19
C GLU A 96 -23.58 -8.96 -47.94
N CYS A 97 -24.19 -10.15 -47.98
CA CYS A 97 -23.78 -11.28 -48.81
C CYS A 97 -24.99 -12.22 -48.92
N ASP A 98 -25.80 -11.99 -49.96
CA ASP A 98 -26.66 -12.99 -50.56
C ASP A 98 -25.76 -13.99 -51.30
N VAL A 99 -25.81 -15.27 -50.95
CA VAL A 99 -25.23 -16.34 -51.76
C VAL A 99 -26.38 -17.22 -52.20
N GLY A 100 -26.84 -16.99 -53.42
CA GLY A 100 -27.72 -17.87 -54.15
C GLY A 100 -27.08 -19.24 -54.35
N GLU A 101 -27.79 -20.28 -53.92
CA GLU A 101 -27.47 -21.67 -54.24
C GLU A 101 -28.23 -22.06 -55.52
N ALA A 102 -27.45 -22.32 -56.57
CA ALA A 102 -27.91 -22.92 -57.81
C ALA A 102 -27.53 -24.40 -57.78
N SER A 103 -28.53 -25.29 -57.80
CA SER A 103 -28.45 -26.57 -58.52
C SER A 103 -29.81 -27.27 -58.59
#